data_AF-A0A1Y1RRE2-F1
#
_entry.id   AF-A0A1Y1RRE2-F1
#
_cell.length_a   1.000
_cell.length_b   1.000
_cell.length_c   1.000
_cell.angle_alpha   90.00
_cell.angle_beta   90.00
_cell.angle_gamma   90.00
#
_symmetry.space_group_name_H-M   'P 1'
#
loop_
_entity.id
_entity.type
_entity.pdbx_description
1 polymer ?
#
loop_
_entity_poly.entity_id
_entity_poly.type
_entity_poly.pdbx_seq_one_letter_code
_entity_poly.pdbx_strand_id
1 'polypeptide(L)'
;MTPYYLLLVVTHYTNLALAVAVAALSVYALIEAARASSYAYQSAFKRTKGFWVGVTGACTFFSVLTAWMTWVGGANSVILQLVAATAVGVFLADVRPAVAVRRR
;
A
#
# COMPACT_ATOMS: atom_id res chain seq x y z
N MET A 1 -20.04 -29.19 -9.25
CA MET A 1 -18.93 -28.47 -8.58
C MET A 1 -18.84 -28.97 -7.15
N THR A 2 -17.69 -29.48 -6.72
CA THR A 2 -17.52 -29.94 -5.33
C THR A 2 -17.42 -28.72 -4.39
N PRO A 3 -17.90 -28.81 -3.13
CA PRO A 3 -17.81 -27.70 -2.17
C PRO A 3 -16.38 -27.14 -1.99
N TYR A 4 -15.38 -28.02 -2.08
CA TYR A 4 -13.97 -27.66 -2.05
C TYR A 4 -13.57 -26.66 -3.16
N TYR A 5 -14.05 -26.86 -4.39
CA TYR A 5 -13.73 -25.97 -5.51
C TYR A 5 -14.27 -24.56 -5.30
N LEU A 6 -15.46 -24.42 -4.71
CA LEU A 6 -16.03 -23.12 -4.39
C LEU A 6 -15.16 -22.34 -3.40
N LEU A 7 -14.62 -23.02 -2.38
CA LEU A 7 -13.73 -22.39 -1.40
C LEU A 7 -12.45 -21.86 -2.05
N LEU A 8 -11.86 -22.60 -2.98
CA LEU A 8 -10.65 -22.17 -3.70
C LEU A 8 -10.93 -20.93 -4.55
N VAL A 9 -12.03 -20.94 -5.30
CA VAL A 9 -12.42 -19.82 -6.16
C VAL A 9 -12.71 -18.56 -5.35
N VAL A 10 -13.49 -18.68 -4.28
CA VAL A 10 -13.82 -17.54 -3.40
C VAL A 10 -12.57 -16.98 -2.73
N THR A 11 -11.70 -17.84 -2.20
CA THR A 11 -10.44 -17.42 -1.56
C THR A 11 -9.52 -16.71 -2.55
N HIS A 12 -9.40 -17.24 -3.76
CA HIS A 12 -8.57 -16.63 -4.81
C HIS A 12 -9.04 -15.22 -5.16
N TYR A 13 -10.34 -15.05 -5.47
CA TYR A 13 -10.87 -13.72 -5.82
C TYR A 13 -10.85 -12.74 -4.65
N THR A 14 -11.02 -13.21 -3.41
CA THR A 14 -10.88 -12.38 -2.21
C THR A 14 -9.44 -11.87 -2.06
N ASN A 15 -8.45 -12.75 -2.18
CA ASN A 15 -7.04 -12.38 -2.10
C ASN A 15 -6.63 -11.44 -3.25
N LEU A 16 -7.16 -11.68 -4.45
CA LEU A 16 -6.91 -10.82 -5.60
C LEU A 16 -7.48 -9.41 -5.38
N ALA A 17 -8.73 -9.31 -4.93
CA ALA A 17 -9.37 -8.03 -4.63
C ALA A 17 -8.59 -7.24 -3.57
N LEU A 18 -8.16 -7.90 -2.49
CA LEU A 18 -7.31 -7.31 -1.47
C LEU A 18 -5.97 -6.83 -2.04
N ALA A 19 -5.28 -7.66 -2.81
CA ALA A 19 -3.97 -7.33 -3.36
C ALA A 19 -4.05 -6.11 -4.30
N VAL A 20 -5.08 -6.04 -5.15
CA VAL A 20 -5.31 -4.91 -6.05
C VAL A 20 -5.64 -3.64 -5.26
N ALA A 21 -6.49 -3.72 -4.23
CA ALA A 21 -6.83 -2.57 -3.41
C ALA A 21 -5.60 -1.99 -2.68
N VAL A 22 -4.77 -2.84 -2.07
CA VAL A 22 -3.54 -2.43 -1.39
C VAL A 22 -2.52 -1.88 -2.39
N ALA A 23 -2.41 -2.47 -3.58
CA ALA A 23 -1.56 -1.93 -4.65
C ALA A 23 -2.00 -0.52 -5.07
N ALA A 24 -3.30 -0.28 -5.27
CA ALA A 24 -3.81 1.04 -5.63
C ALA A 24 -3.54 2.09 -4.54
N LEU A 25 -3.80 1.73 -3.27
CA LEU A 25 -3.56 2.62 -2.13
C LEU A 25 -2.07 2.93 -1.92
N SER A 26 -1.19 1.94 -2.12
CA SER A 26 0.25 2.12 -1.98
C SER A 26 0.83 3.05 -3.05
N VAL A 27 0.43 2.88 -4.31
CA VAL A 27 0.78 3.80 -5.41
C VAL A 27 0.30 5.21 -5.09
N TYR A 28 -0.95 5.35 -4.63
CA TYR A 28 -1.50 6.64 -4.25
C TYR A 28 -0.71 7.31 -3.12
N ALA A 29 -0.36 6.56 -2.07
CA ALA A 29 0.45 7.04 -0.97
C ALA A 29 1.85 7.48 -1.42
N LEU A 30 2.50 6.71 -2.31
CA LEU A 30 3.82 7.06 -2.85
C LEU A 30 3.79 8.37 -3.64
N ILE A 31 2.80 8.55 -4.51
CA ILE A 31 2.62 9.81 -5.25
C ILE A 31 2.44 10.96 -4.28
N GLU A 32 1.57 10.79 -3.28
CA GLU A 32 1.31 11.85 -2.30
C GLU A 32 2.56 12.18 -1.47
N ALA A 33 3.34 11.16 -1.10
CA ALA A 33 4.59 11.30 -0.36
C ALA A 33 5.66 12.05 -1.16
N ALA A 34 5.80 11.73 -2.44
CA ALA A 34 6.79 12.31 -3.34
C ALA A 34 6.49 13.78 -3.68
N ARG A 35 5.21 14.14 -3.80
CA ARG A 35 4.74 15.49 -4.14
C ARG A 35 4.96 16.53 -3.03
N ALA A 36 5.06 16.12 -1.77
CA ALA A 36 5.27 17.06 -0.67
C ALA A 36 6.73 17.53 -0.57
N SER A 37 6.94 18.80 -0.18
CA SER A 37 8.28 19.34 0.07
C SER A 37 8.89 18.73 1.34
N SER A 38 10.22 18.67 1.44
CA SER A 38 10.88 18.17 2.66
C SER A 38 10.56 19.03 3.89
N TYR A 39 10.36 20.34 3.68
CA TYR A 39 9.97 21.28 4.72
C TYR A 39 8.58 20.97 5.30
N ALA A 40 7.64 20.50 4.47
CA ALA A 40 6.30 20.12 4.91
C ALA A 40 6.31 19.03 5.99
N TYR A 41 7.22 18.04 5.87
CA TYR A 41 7.38 16.97 6.86
C TYR A 41 7.97 17.47 8.17
N GLN A 42 8.98 18.34 8.09
CA GLN A 42 9.63 18.91 9.28
C GLN A 42 8.71 19.84 10.05
N SER A 43 8.01 20.75 9.34
CA SER A 43 7.05 21.69 9.95
C SER A 43 5.81 21.01 10.53
N ALA A 44 5.50 19.79 10.08
CA ALA A 44 4.43 18.94 10.63
C ALA A 44 4.91 17.99 11.75
N PHE A 45 6.17 18.09 12.19
CA PHE A 45 6.79 17.20 13.19
C PHE A 45 6.66 15.71 12.86
N LYS A 46 6.68 15.35 11.57
CA LYS A 46 6.66 13.96 11.10
C LYS A 46 8.08 13.49 10.74
N ARG A 47 8.25 12.16 10.59
CA ARG A 47 9.48 11.59 10.01
C ARG A 47 9.75 12.18 8.62
N THR A 48 11.02 12.17 8.20
CA THR A 48 11.50 12.88 7.01
C THR A 48 10.86 12.38 5.70
N LYS A 49 10.91 13.21 4.66
CA LYS A 49 10.44 12.84 3.31
C LYS A 49 11.07 11.54 2.82
N GLY A 50 12.38 11.39 2.97
CA GLY A 50 13.10 10.19 2.54
C GLY A 50 12.60 8.92 3.23
N PHE A 51 12.28 9.00 4.53
CA PHE A 51 11.68 7.88 5.26
C PHE A 51 10.32 7.48 4.67
N TRP A 52 9.41 8.44 4.49
CA TRP A 52 8.06 8.13 4.00
C TRP A 52 8.01 7.71 2.54
N VAL A 53 8.83 8.33 1.67
CA VAL A 53 8.97 7.89 0.28
C VAL A 53 9.59 6.50 0.20
N GLY A 54 10.57 6.18 1.07
CA GLY A 54 11.15 4.85 1.15
C GLY A 54 10.14 3.78 1.58
N VAL A 55 9.40 4.05 2.66
CA VAL A 55 8.37 3.12 3.19
C VAL A 55 7.24 2.91 2.17
N THR A 56 6.65 3.99 1.65
CA THR A 56 5.57 3.88 0.66
C THR A 56 6.06 3.29 -0.66
N GLY A 57 7.31 3.55 -1.04
CA GLY A 57 7.96 2.97 -2.22
C GLY A 57 8.14 1.46 -2.10
N ALA A 58 8.69 0.99 -0.98
CA ALA A 58 8.82 -0.45 -0.71
C ALA A 58 7.45 -1.14 -0.69
N CYS A 59 6.46 -0.54 -0.01
CA CYS A 59 5.10 -1.08 0.01
C CYS A 59 4.48 -1.13 -1.39
N THR A 60 4.69 -0.10 -2.21
CA THR A 60 4.20 -0.07 -3.60
C THR A 60 4.80 -1.20 -4.41
N PHE A 61 6.12 -1.38 -4.36
CA PHE A 61 6.82 -2.44 -5.08
C PHE A 61 6.26 -3.82 -4.71
N PHE A 62 6.21 -4.16 -3.42
CA PHE A 62 5.75 -5.47 -2.98
C PHE A 62 4.24 -5.68 -3.19
N SER A 63 3.41 -4.65 -3.05
CA SER A 63 1.96 -4.76 -3.25
C SER A 63 1.61 -4.96 -4.73
N VAL A 64 2.27 -4.23 -5.63
CA VAL A 64 2.10 -4.42 -7.08
C VAL A 64 2.59 -5.79 -7.52
N LEU A 65 3.76 -6.22 -7.02
CA LEU A 65 4.27 -7.57 -7.29
C LEU A 65 3.31 -8.66 -6.77
N THR A 66 2.77 -8.49 -5.56
CA THR A 66 1.80 -9.43 -4.98
C THR A 66 0.51 -9.47 -5.78
N ALA A 67 -0.02 -8.32 -6.22
CA ALA A 67 -1.20 -8.26 -7.07
C ALA A 67 -0.97 -8.98 -8.41
N TRP A 68 0.18 -8.73 -9.05
CA TRP A 68 0.58 -9.42 -10.27
C TRP A 68 0.69 -10.94 -10.08
N MET A 69 1.40 -11.39 -9.05
CA MET A 69 1.55 -12.82 -8.75
C MET A 69 0.21 -13.50 -8.48
N THR A 70 -0.69 -12.82 -7.77
CA THR A 70 -2.03 -13.35 -7.48
C THR A 70 -2.86 -13.47 -8.76
N TRP A 71 -2.78 -12.49 -9.66
CA TRP A 71 -3.50 -12.49 -10.94
C TRP A 71 -3.11 -13.67 -11.83
N VAL A 72 -1.81 -14.00 -11.91
CA VAL A 72 -1.32 -15.12 -12.72
C VAL A 72 -1.41 -16.49 -12.01
N GLY A 73 -2.08 -16.55 -10.85
CA GLY A 73 -2.25 -17.79 -10.08
C GLY A 73 -0.99 -18.25 -9.32
N GLY A 74 -0.03 -17.36 -9.14
CA GLY A 74 1.20 -17.58 -8.37
C GLY A 74 1.01 -17.42 -6.85
N ALA A 75 2.12 -17.49 -6.13
CA ALA A 75 2.13 -17.39 -4.68
C ALA A 75 1.65 -16.00 -4.19
N ASN A 76 0.76 -16.01 -3.19
CA ASN A 76 0.27 -14.83 -2.50
C ASN A 76 0.60 -14.94 -1.01
N SER A 77 1.07 -13.86 -0.39
CA SER A 77 1.25 -13.77 1.06
C SER A 77 0.33 -12.72 1.64
N VAL A 78 -0.67 -13.15 2.40
CA VAL A 78 -1.58 -12.26 3.14
C VAL A 78 -0.80 -11.40 4.14
N ILE A 79 0.25 -11.94 4.77
CA ILE A 79 1.07 -11.19 5.74
C ILE A 79 1.75 -9.99 5.05
N LEU A 80 2.33 -10.18 3.86
CA LEU A 80 2.96 -9.08 3.11
C LEU A 80 1.93 -8.00 2.74
N GLN A 81 0.72 -8.40 2.34
CA GLN A 81 -0.35 -7.46 2.06
C GLN A 81 -0.77 -6.67 3.31
N LEU A 82 -0.87 -7.32 4.47
CA LEU A 82 -1.23 -6.65 5.72
C LEU A 82 -0.15 -5.69 6.20
N VAL A 83 1.13 -6.06 6.07
CA VAL A 83 2.25 -5.16 6.39
C VAL A 83 2.23 -3.94 5.48
N ALA A 84 2.04 -4.13 4.17
CA ALA A 84 1.93 -3.01 3.24
C ALA A 84 0.69 -2.14 3.53
N ALA A 85 -0.46 -2.75 3.77
CA ALA A 85 -1.71 -2.06 4.08
C ALA A 85 -1.61 -1.22 5.35
N THR A 86 -0.99 -1.74 6.40
CA THR A 86 -0.80 -1.01 7.66
C THR A 86 0.15 0.16 7.50
N ALA A 87 1.32 -0.02 6.88
CA ALA A 87 2.28 1.06 6.65
C ALA A 87 1.72 2.17 5.74
N VAL A 88 1.04 1.80 4.65
CA VAL A 88 0.36 2.73 3.73
C VAL A 88 -0.81 3.41 4.42
N GLY A 89 -1.59 2.67 5.22
CA GLY A 89 -2.70 3.19 6.00
C GLY A 89 -2.24 4.27 6.99
N VAL A 90 -1.15 4.02 7.72
CA VAL A 90 -0.54 5.02 8.62
C VAL A 90 -0.15 6.28 7.85
N PHE A 91 0.49 6.14 6.69
CA PHE A 91 0.83 7.30 5.87
C PHE A 91 -0.41 8.08 5.43
N LEU A 92 -1.44 7.40 4.91
CA LEU A 92 -2.64 8.05 4.39
C LEU A 92 -3.51 8.68 5.48
N ALA A 93 -3.60 8.06 6.65
CA ALA A 93 -4.44 8.51 7.75
C ALA A 93 -3.80 9.59 8.63
N ASP A 94 -2.49 9.50 8.89
CA ASP A 94 -1.81 10.42 9.82
C ASP A 94 -0.90 11.42 9.12
N VAL A 95 -0.03 10.94 8.22
CA VAL A 95 1.04 11.78 7.65
C VAL A 95 0.52 12.68 6.54
N ARG A 96 -0.24 12.11 5.60
CA ARG A 96 -0.76 12.83 4.45
C ARG A 96 -1.62 14.03 4.86
N PRO A 97 -2.58 13.95 5.81
CA PRO A 97 -3.36 15.12 6.21
C PRO A 97 -2.50 16.24 6.80
N ALA A 98 -1.50 15.91 7.63
CA ALA A 98 -0.63 16.89 8.24
C ALA A 98 0.30 17.59 7.22
N VAL A 99 0.83 16.82 6.26
CA VAL A 99 1.79 17.30 5.26
C VAL A 99 1.08 18.01 4.09
N ALA A 100 -0.12 17.58 3.71
CA ALA A 100 -0.86 18.15 2.58
C ALA A 100 -1.26 19.62 2.80
N VAL A 101 -1.49 20.03 4.06
CA VAL A 101 -1.79 21.43 4.40
C VAL A 101 -0.58 22.35 4.16
N ARG A 102 0.64 21.81 4.25
CA ARG A 102 1.91 22.57 4.23
C ARG A 102 2.77 22.27 3.01
N ARG A 103 2.10 21.87 1.91
CA ARG A 103 2.76 21.22 0.77
C ARG A 103 3.68 22.13 -0.04
N ARG A 104 3.53 23.45 0.09
CA ARG A 104 4.35 24.49 -0.54
C ARG A 104 5.30 25.08 0.48
#